data_AF-C5LJN7-F1
#
_entry.id   AF-C5LJN7-F1
#
_cell.length_a   1.000
_cell.length_b   1.000
_cell.length_c   1.000
_cell.angle_alpha   90.00
_cell.angle_beta   90.00
_cell.angle_gamma   90.00
#
_symmetry.space_group_name_H-M   'P 1'
#
loop_
_entity.id
_entity.type
_entity.pdbx_description
1 polymer ?
#
loop_
_entity_poly.entity_id
_entity_poly.type
_entity_poly.pdbx_seq_one_letter_code
_entity_poly.pdbx_strand_id
1 'polypeptide(L)' 'VVEQLGQGGGGAVYKAVHKDTGKEYALKRLNGDTEQTRAEVDVMAHKRPHPNVVDMHGSYI' A
#
# COMPACT_ATOMS: atom_id res chain seq x y z
N VAL A 1 6.73 15.50 -0.24
CA VAL A 1 5.31 15.93 -0.21
C VAL A 1 4.44 14.69 -0.36
N VAL A 2 3.32 14.61 0.34
CA VAL A 2 2.36 13.50 0.22
C VAL A 2 1.09 14.07 -0.41
N GLU A 3 0.65 13.49 -1.51
CA GLU A 3 -0.55 13.91 -2.26
C GLU A 3 -1.58 12.79 -2.22
N GLN A 4 -2.85 13.09 -1.94
CA GLN A 4 -3.89 12.06 -1.96
C GLN A 4 -4.31 11.77 -3.41
N LEU A 5 -4.25 10.48 -3.78
CA LEU A 5 -4.64 10.00 -5.11
C LEU A 5 -6.10 9.55 -5.16
N GLY A 6 -6.64 9.05 -4.04
CA GLY A 6 -8.01 8.57 -4.00
C GLY A 6 -8.46 8.07 -2.62
N GLN A 7 -9.76 7.82 -2.49
CA GLN A 7 -10.38 7.30 -1.28
C GLN A 7 -11.50 6.31 -1.64
N GLY A 8 -11.54 5.19 -0.93
CA GLY A 8 -12.60 4.18 -1.03
C GLY A 8 -12.93 3.57 0.33
N GLY A 9 -13.82 2.59 0.35
CA GLY A 9 -14.28 1.95 1.59
C GLY A 9 -13.14 1.34 2.44
N GLY A 10 -12.10 0.82 1.79
CA GLY A 10 -10.93 0.23 2.45
C GLY A 10 -9.85 1.21 2.89
N GLY A 11 -10.00 2.52 2.65
CA GLY A 11 -9.00 3.52 3.05
C GLY A 11 -8.69 4.59 1.99
N ALA A 12 -7.60 5.32 2.22
CA ALA A 12 -7.11 6.36 1.32
C ALA A 12 -5.74 5.99 0.74
N VAL A 13 -5.51 6.35 -0.53
CA VAL A 13 -4.25 6.11 -1.23
C VAL A 13 -3.55 7.44 -1.48
N TYR A 14 -2.24 7.47 -1.26
CA TYR A 14 -1.41 8.66 -1.42
C TYR A 14 -0.22 8.38 -2.32
N LYS A 15 0.19 9.38 -3.09
CA LYS A 15 1.51 9.43 -3.74
C LYS A 15 2.52 9.96 -2.74
N ALA A 16 3.63 9.25 -2.56
CA ALA A 16 4.71 9.65 -1.67
C ALA A 16 6.08 9.38 -2.28
N VAL A 17 7.07 10.16 -1.87
CA VAL A 17 8.48 9.99 -2.23
C VAL A 17 9.22 9.45 -1.02
N HIS A 18 9.90 8.31 -1.16
CA HIS A 18 10.76 7.77 -0.11
C HIS A 18 11.96 8.69 0.08
N LYS A 19 12.16 9.17 1.32
CA LYS A 19 13.09 10.28 1.59
C LYS A 19 14.54 9.95 1.22
N ASP A 20 15.00 8.75 1.55
CA ASP A 20 16.41 8.38 1.38
C ASP A 20 16.76 7.98 -0.05
N THR A 21 15.80 7.41 -0.77
CA THR A 21 16.04 6.88 -2.14
C THR A 21 15.47 7.77 -3.24
N GLY A 22 14.62 8.74 -2.90
CA GLY A 22 13.90 9.57 -3.86
C GLY A 22 12.85 8.82 -4.69
N LYS A 23 12.61 7.53 -4.43
CA LYS A 23 11.69 6.72 -5.23
C LYS A 23 10.24 7.01 -4.89
N GLU A 24 9.39 7.12 -5.92
CA GLU A 24 7.95 7.34 -5.78
C GLU A 24 7.19 6.03 -5.50
N TYR A 25 6.20 6.10 -4.62
CA TYR A 25 5.35 4.99 -4.20
C TYR A 25 3.89 5.43 -4.03
N ALA A 26 2.98 4.47 -4.20
CA ALA A 26 1.63 4.55 -3.67
C ALA A 26 1.61 4.02 -2.22
N LEU A 27 1.07 4.80 -1.29
CA LEU A 27 0.85 4.42 0.11
C LEU A 27 -0.65 4.30 0.36
N LYS A 28 -1.12 3.10 0.67
CA LYS A 28 -2.52 2.87 1.05
C LYS A 28 -2.64 2.84 2.58
N ARG A 29 -3.31 3.85 3.15
CA ARG A 29 -3.67 3.88 4.56
C ARG A 29 -5.00 3.17 4.73
N LEU A 30 -4.98 2.01 5.38
CA LEU A 30 -6.16 1.18 5.61
C LEU A 30 -6.96 1.70 6.80
N ASN A 31 -8.29 1.56 6.73
CA ASN A 31 -9.18 1.97 7.81
C ASN A 31 -9.35 0.82 8.81
N GLY A 32 -8.71 0.94 9.96
CA GLY A 32 -8.84 -0.02 11.05
C GLY A 32 -8.05 -1.32 10.85
N ASP A 33 -7.87 -2.04 11.95
CA ASP A 33 -7.22 -3.35 11.99
C ASP A 33 -8.29 -4.44 12.02
N THR A 34 -8.75 -4.83 10.83
CA THR A 34 -9.77 -5.87 10.65
C THR A 34 -9.15 -7.11 10.02
N GLU A 35 -9.82 -8.26 10.11
CA GLU A 35 -9.39 -9.47 9.39
C GLU A 35 -9.26 -9.23 7.88
N GLN A 36 -10.13 -8.39 7.31
CA GLN A 36 -10.04 -8.00 5.90
C GLN A 36 -8.76 -7.19 5.60
N THR A 37 -8.43 -6.24 6.47
CA THR A 37 -7.18 -5.45 6.39
C THR A 37 -5.96 -6.38 6.43
N ARG A 38 -5.96 -7.35 7.35
CA ARG A 38 -4.87 -8.31 7.53
C ARG A 38 -4.75 -9.24 6.32
N ALA A 39 -5.86 -9.76 5.82
CA ALA A 39 -5.89 -10.62 4.64
C ALA A 39 -5.37 -9.89 3.39
N GLU A 40 -5.68 -8.60 3.23
CA GLU A 40 -5.15 -7.79 2.12
C GLU A 40 -3.62 -7.73 2.15
N VAL A 41 -3.03 -7.48 3.32
CA VAL A 41 -1.56 -7.44 3.50
C VAL A 41 -0.96 -8.82 3.31
N ASP A 42 -1.59 -9.87 3.85
CA ASP A 42 -1.08 -11.25 3.82
C ASP A 42 -0.98 -11.80 2.39
N VAL A 43 -2.01 -11.59 1.57
CA VAL A 43 -2.01 -11.99 0.14
C VAL A 43 -0.91 -11.25 -0.61
N MET A 44 -0.74 -9.96 -0.35
CA MET A 44 0.27 -9.15 -1.05
C MET A 44 1.70 -9.48 -0.60
N ALA A 45 1.89 -9.91 0.66
CA ALA A 45 3.19 -10.34 1.19
C ALA A 45 3.62 -11.70 0.65
N HIS A 46 2.68 -12.63 0.46
CA HIS A 46 2.96 -14.02 0.08
C HIS A 46 2.78 -14.32 -1.42
N LYS A 47 2.24 -13.38 -2.21
CA LYS A 47 2.15 -13.58 -3.66
C LYS A 47 3.55 -13.72 -4.27
N ARG A 48 3.65 -14.48 -5.36
CA ARG A 48 4.85 -14.46 -6.21
C ARG A 48 4.90 -13.15 -7.01
N PRO A 49 6.09 -12.58 -7.25
CA PRO A 49 6.24 -11.47 -8.18
C PRO A 49 5.66 -11.83 -9.55
N HIS A 50 4.88 -10.91 -10.12
CA HIS A 50 4.24 -11.13 -11.41
C HIS A 50 4.15 -9.81 -12.18
N PRO A 51 4.48 -9.76 -13.48
CA PRO A 51 4.53 -8.51 -14.24
C PRO A 51 3.19 -7.77 -14.35
N ASN A 52 2.07 -8.46 -14.09
CA ASN A 52 0.71 -7.89 -14.14
C ASN A 52 0.08 -7.66 -12.76
N VAL A 53 0.85 -7.80 -11.68
CA VAL A 53 0.35 -7.54 -10.31
C VAL A 53 1.33 -6.63 -9.60
N VAL A 54 0.85 -5.48 -9.12
CA VAL A 54 1.68 -4.50 -8.40
C VAL A 54 2.36 -5.13 -7.20
N ASP A 55 3.63 -4.82 -6.98
CA ASP A 55 4.39 -5.35 -5.84
C ASP A 55 4.18 -4.52 -4.58
N MET A 56 4.13 -5.20 -3.44
CA MET A 56 4.12 -4.55 -2.14
C MET A 56 5.56 -4.43 -1.65
N HIS A 57 5.98 -3.21 -1.32
CA HIS A 57 7.34 -2.92 -0.87
C HIS A 57 7.50 -2.95 0.64
N GLY A 58 6.39 -2.98 1.38
CA GLY A 58 6.34 -3.07 2.84
C GLY A 58 4.97 -2.67 3.37
N SER A 59 4.72 -3.00 4.63
CA SER A 59 3.54 -2.62 5.40
C SER A 59 3.98 -2.14 6.78
N TYR A 60 3.27 -1.15 7.32
CA TYR A 60 3.53 -0.60 8.64
C TYR A 60 2.21 -0.57 9.41
N ILE A 61 2.26 -0.94 10.69
CA ILE A 61 1.13 -0.91 11.62
C ILE A 61 1.25 0.31 12.51
#